data_AF-A0A819N9X7-F1
#
_entry.id   AF-A0A819N9X7-F1
#
_cell.length_a   1.000
_cell.length_b   1.000
_cell.length_c   1.000
_cell.angle_alpha   90.00
_cell.angle_beta   90.00
_cell.angle_gamma   90.00
#
_symmetry.space_group_name_H-M   'P 1'
#
loop_
_entity.id
_entity.type
_entity.pdbx_description
1 polymer ?
#
loop_
_entity_poly.entity_id
_entity_poly.type
_entity_poly.pdbx_seq_one_letter_code
_entity_poly.pdbx_strand_id
1 'polypeptide(L)'
;MPQIIMMKAQYLILLSFLLTFIVITNAFYTKRQFYSSVIYLTKSNTSLAVLYVQGFVFIILFGKLFQRIFLGQLRAIETEHLYERAWFSITETCLAFTMFRDDFNTRFAILFAILLFLKCFHWLLEDRVDY
;
A
#
# COMPACT_ATOMS: atom_id res chain seq x y z
N MET A 1 -1.54 -20.42 -13.58
CA MET A 1 -2.50 -19.49 -12.93
C MET A 1 -1.91 -18.17 -12.42
N PRO A 2 -0.73 -18.09 -11.76
CA PRO A 2 -0.23 -16.81 -11.19
C PRO A 2 0.18 -15.75 -12.24
N GLN A 3 0.61 -16.15 -13.44
CA GLN A 3 1.00 -15.19 -14.49
C GLN A 3 -0.18 -14.38 -15.07
N ILE A 4 -1.37 -14.97 -15.15
CA ILE A 4 -2.57 -14.28 -15.67
C ILE A 4 -3.01 -13.18 -14.69
N ILE A 5 -2.88 -13.42 -13.39
CA ILE A 5 -3.22 -12.44 -12.34
C ILE A 5 -2.23 -11.26 -12.40
N MET A 6 -0.94 -11.54 -12.60
CA MET A 6 0.09 -10.50 -12.70
C MET A 6 -0.12 -9.61 -13.94
N MET A 7 -0.43 -10.19 -15.11
CA MET A 7 -0.73 -9.41 -16.32
C MET A 7 -1.99 -8.55 -16.15
N LYS A 8 -3.04 -9.09 -15.53
CA LYS A 8 -4.26 -8.33 -15.23
C LYS A 8 -3.97 -7.15 -14.29
N ALA A 9 -3.16 -7.37 -13.25
CA ALA A 9 -2.78 -6.31 -12.31
C ALA A 9 -1.96 -5.20 -12.99
N GLN A 10 -1.00 -5.56 -13.86
CA GLN A 10 -0.22 -4.58 -14.64
C GLN A 10 -1.12 -3.74 -15.55
N TYR A 11 -2.09 -4.38 -16.22
CA TYR A 11 -3.05 -3.67 -17.06
C TYR A 11 -3.94 -2.70 -16.27
N LEU A 12 -4.40 -3.10 -15.08
CA LEU A 12 -5.19 -2.25 -14.19
C LEU A 12 -4.41 -1.03 -13.69
N ILE A 13 -3.12 -1.22 -13.35
CA ILE A 13 -2.23 -0.12 -12.95
C ILE A 13 -2.03 0.84 -14.12
N LEU A 14 -1.70 0.34 -15.31
CA LEU A 14 -1.55 1.20 -16.50
C LEU A 14 -2.82 1.97 -16.82
N LEU A 15 -3.99 1.31 -16.71
CA LEU A 15 -5.28 1.95 -16.93
C LEU A 15 -5.55 3.06 -15.90
N SER A 16 -5.24 2.85 -14.61
CA SER A 16 -5.42 3.87 -13.58
C SER A 16 -4.52 5.09 -13.80
N PHE A 17 -3.27 4.87 -14.22
CA PHE A 17 -2.33 5.92 -14.58
C PHE A 17 -2.79 6.72 -15.80
N LEU A 18 -3.31 6.05 -16.83
CA LEU A 18 -3.90 6.70 -18.00
C LEU A 18 -5.12 7.54 -17.61
N LEU A 19 -6.01 6.97 -16.80
CA LEU A 19 -7.24 7.63 -16.37
C LEU A 19 -6.94 8.89 -15.54
N THR A 20 -5.98 8.81 -14.62
CA THR A 20 -5.53 9.98 -13.86
C THR A 20 -4.88 11.04 -14.73
N PHE A 21 -4.04 10.65 -15.69
CA PHE A 21 -3.41 11.57 -16.62
C PHE A 21 -4.46 12.34 -17.45
N ILE A 22 -5.49 11.65 -17.94
CA ILE A 22 -6.60 12.26 -18.68
C ILE A 22 -7.38 13.24 -17.81
N VAL A 23 -7.74 12.84 -16.58
CA VAL A 23 -8.50 13.70 -15.65
C VAL A 23 -7.71 14.95 -15.28
N ILE A 24 -6.42 14.81 -14.99
CA ILE A 24 -5.53 15.93 -14.67
C ILE A 24 -5.40 16.85 -15.88
N THR A 25 -5.10 16.30 -17.06
CA THR A 25 -4.94 17.07 -18.30
C THR A 25 -6.22 17.85 -18.65
N ASN A 26 -7.39 17.22 -18.53
CA ASN A 26 -8.68 17.88 -18.76
C ASN A 26 -8.94 19.04 -17.76
N ALA A 27 -8.58 18.85 -16.49
CA ALA A 27 -8.69 19.90 -15.47
C ALA A 27 -7.72 21.08 -15.74
N PHE A 28 -6.52 20.81 -16.25
CA PHE A 28 -5.54 21.83 -16.67
C PHE A 28 -5.98 22.59 -17.93
N TYR A 29 -6.56 21.92 -18.92
CA TYR A 29 -7.10 22.58 -20.11
C TYR A 29 -8.29 23.50 -19.79
N THR A 30 -9.17 23.06 -18.88
CA THR A 30 -10.36 23.83 -18.47
C THR A 30 -10.01 25.05 -17.62
N LYS A 31 -8.99 24.93 -16.77
CA LYS A 31 -8.54 26.00 -15.87
C LYS A 31 -7.04 26.21 -16.11
N ARG A 32 -6.65 27.19 -16.93
CA ARG A 32 -5.24 27.49 -17.28
C ARG A 32 -4.32 27.84 -16.08
N GLN A 33 -4.85 27.92 -14.86
CA GLN A 33 -4.13 28.25 -13.63
C GLN A 33 -4.08 27.03 -12.69
N PHE A 34 -2.86 26.61 -12.32
CA PHE A 34 -2.58 25.43 -11.48
C PHE A 34 -3.45 25.36 -10.21
N TYR A 35 -3.62 26.49 -9.52
CA TYR A 35 -4.41 26.57 -8.29
C TYR A 35 -5.90 26.27 -8.50
N SER A 36 -6.50 26.78 -9.58
CA SER A 36 -7.92 26.56 -9.87
C SER A 36 -8.19 25.12 -10.34
N SER A 37 -7.23 24.50 -11.04
CA SER A 37 -7.31 23.09 -11.45
C SER A 37 -7.31 22.14 -10.23
N VAL A 38 -6.46 22.38 -9.23
CA VAL A 38 -6.40 21.55 -8.02
C VAL A 38 -7.70 21.67 -7.20
N ILE A 39 -8.25 22.88 -7.09
CA ILE A 39 -9.54 23.09 -6.41
C ILE A 39 -10.67 22.38 -7.17
N TYR A 40 -10.68 22.45 -8.51
CA TYR A 40 -11.68 21.76 -9.33
C TYR A 40 -11.60 20.23 -9.20
N LEU A 41 -10.38 19.69 -9.17
CA LEU A 41 -10.12 18.27 -8.91
C LEU A 41 -10.65 17.84 -7.53
N THR A 42 -10.51 18.70 -6.52
CA THR A 42 -10.95 18.41 -5.14
C THR A 42 -12.45 18.63 -4.93
N LYS A 43 -13.09 19.50 -5.73
CA LYS A 43 -14.53 19.79 -5.65
C LYS A 43 -15.41 18.83 -6.43
N SER A 44 -14.88 18.18 -7.47
CA SER A 44 -15.67 17.29 -8.34
C SER A 44 -15.61 15.85 -7.86
N ASN A 45 -16.78 15.27 -7.54
CA ASN A 45 -16.90 13.91 -7.01
C ASN A 45 -16.22 12.85 -7.90
N THR A 46 -16.34 12.98 -9.23
CA THR A 46 -15.77 12.03 -10.19
C THR A 46 -14.24 12.11 -10.26
N SER A 47 -13.67 13.32 -10.28
CA SER A 47 -12.20 13.47 -10.34
C SER A 47 -11.54 13.07 -9.02
N LEU A 48 -12.19 13.39 -7.91
CA LEU A 48 -11.75 13.01 -6.57
C LEU A 48 -11.78 11.47 -6.38
N ALA A 49 -12.78 10.78 -6.92
CA ALA A 49 -12.82 9.31 -6.92
C ALA A 49 -11.63 8.69 -7.68
N VAL A 50 -11.30 9.25 -8.85
CA VAL A 50 -10.13 8.79 -9.64
C VAL A 50 -8.82 9.04 -8.89
N LEU A 51 -8.69 10.16 -8.18
CA LEU A 51 -7.53 10.45 -7.34
C LEU A 51 -7.40 9.48 -6.16
N TYR A 52 -8.50 9.08 -5.52
CA TYR A 52 -8.46 8.08 -4.45
C TYR A 52 -8.03 6.70 -4.95
N VAL A 53 -8.56 6.26 -6.09
CA VAL A 53 -8.15 4.99 -6.71
C VAL A 53 -6.66 5.02 -7.01
N GLN A 54 -6.14 6.13 -7.55
CA GLN A 54 -4.71 6.28 -7.80
C GLN A 54 -3.88 6.28 -6.51
N GLY A 55 -4.35 6.93 -5.46
CA GLY A 55 -3.69 6.91 -4.14
C GLY A 55 -3.54 5.48 -3.61
N PHE A 56 -4.59 4.67 -3.72
CA PHE A 56 -4.56 3.26 -3.33
C PHE A 56 -3.56 2.44 -4.16
N VAL A 57 -3.50 2.67 -5.49
CA VAL A 57 -2.50 2.03 -6.37
C VAL A 57 -1.08 2.41 -5.98
N PHE A 58 -0.84 3.68 -5.64
CA PHE A 58 0.48 4.13 -5.15
C PHE A 58 0.88 3.46 -3.84
N ILE A 59 -0.04 3.29 -2.89
CA ILE A 59 0.25 2.59 -1.62
C ILE A 59 0.68 1.14 -1.90
N ILE A 60 -0.02 0.43 -2.78
CA ILE A 60 0.33 -0.95 -3.15
C ILE A 60 1.69 -1.01 -3.86
N LEU A 61 1.94 -0.10 -4.80
CA LEU A 61 3.22 -0.01 -5.52
C LEU A 61 4.38 0.30 -4.57
N PHE A 62 4.18 1.22 -3.64
CA PHE A 62 5.17 1.57 -2.63
C PHE A 62 5.46 0.38 -1.71
N GLY A 63 4.43 -0.34 -1.27
CA GLY A 63 4.60 -1.58 -0.51
C GLY A 63 5.42 -2.63 -1.26
N LYS A 64 5.13 -2.85 -2.55
CA LYS A 64 5.91 -3.78 -3.39
C LYS A 64 7.33 -3.29 -3.67
N LEU A 65 7.52 -1.98 -3.85
CA LEU A 65 8.84 -1.39 -4.05
C LEU A 65 9.70 -1.58 -2.81
N PHE A 66 9.14 -1.30 -1.63
CA PHE A 66 9.84 -1.48 -0.37
C PHE A 66 10.19 -2.96 -0.14
N GLN A 67 9.26 -3.88 -0.41
CA GLN A 67 9.56 -5.32 -0.40
C GLN A 67 10.71 -5.66 -1.34
N ARG A 68 10.71 -5.15 -2.58
CA ARG A 68 11.74 -5.44 -3.58
C ARG A 68 13.11 -4.85 -3.24
N ILE A 69 13.16 -3.62 -2.73
CA ILE A 69 14.41 -2.91 -2.38
C ILE A 69 15.14 -3.63 -1.25
N PHE A 70 14.40 -4.04 -0.21
CA PHE A 70 15.00 -4.62 0.99
C PHE A 70 15.20 -6.14 0.91
N LEU A 71 14.37 -6.86 0.14
CA LEU A 71 14.31 -8.34 0.18
C LEU A 71 14.55 -9.02 -1.17
N GLY A 72 14.57 -8.29 -2.28
CA GLY A 72 14.83 -8.86 -3.60
C GLY A 72 13.71 -9.77 -4.12
N GLN A 73 14.06 -10.98 -4.62
CA GLN A 73 13.10 -11.96 -5.14
C GLN A 73 12.60 -12.90 -4.03
N LEU A 74 11.39 -12.64 -3.53
CA LEU A 74 10.76 -13.54 -2.54
C LEU A 74 10.35 -14.86 -3.18
N ARG A 75 10.80 -15.98 -2.59
CA ARG A 75 10.30 -17.30 -2.95
C ARG A 75 8.89 -17.49 -2.38
N ALA A 76 8.06 -18.28 -3.06
CA ALA A 76 6.69 -18.54 -2.62
C ALA A 76 6.64 -19.14 -1.18
N ILE A 77 7.65 -19.93 -0.82
CA ILE A 77 7.78 -20.55 0.50
C ILE A 77 8.01 -19.50 1.60
N GLU A 78 8.84 -18.47 1.34
CA GLU A 78 9.08 -17.37 2.28
C GLU A 78 7.81 -16.53 2.49
N THR A 79 7.02 -16.30 1.43
CA THR A 79 5.76 -15.55 1.54
C THR A 79 4.69 -16.29 2.35
N GLU A 80 4.60 -17.61 2.22
CA GLU A 80 3.62 -18.41 2.96
C GLU A 80 3.96 -18.42 4.46
N HIS A 81 5.23 -18.69 4.79
CA HIS A 81 5.69 -18.71 6.19
C HIS A 81 5.56 -17.34 6.86
N LEU A 82 5.88 -16.26 6.13
CA LEU A 82 5.66 -14.90 6.63
C LEU A 82 4.19 -14.59 6.86
N TYR A 83 3.29 -15.02 5.97
CA TYR A 83 1.87 -14.73 6.12
C TYR A 83 1.30 -15.41 7.37
N GLU A 84 1.66 -16.66 7.61
CA GLU A 84 1.25 -17.41 8.80
C GLU A 84 1.75 -16.73 10.10
N ARG A 85 3.04 -16.39 10.16
CA ARG A 85 3.64 -15.71 11.32
C ARG A 85 3.08 -14.30 11.50
N ALA A 86 2.88 -13.55 10.42
CA ALA A 86 2.36 -12.18 10.45
C ALA A 86 0.91 -12.16 10.94
N TRP A 87 0.05 -13.06 10.43
CA TRP A 87 -1.33 -13.15 10.88
C TRP A 87 -1.41 -13.44 12.38
N PHE A 88 -0.61 -14.40 12.86
CA PHE A 88 -0.51 -14.71 14.29
C PHE A 88 -0.07 -13.47 15.10
N SER A 89 1.03 -12.81 14.72
CA SER A 89 1.53 -11.63 15.43
C SER A 89 0.56 -10.46 15.41
N ILE A 90 -0.21 -10.28 14.33
CA ILE A 90 -1.26 -9.25 14.25
C ILE A 90 -2.37 -9.58 15.24
N THR A 91 -2.82 -10.84 15.31
CA THR A 91 -3.90 -11.22 16.23
C THR A 91 -3.50 -11.07 17.69
N GLU A 92 -2.28 -11.47 18.07
CA GLU A 92 -1.78 -11.31 19.44
C GLU A 92 -1.69 -9.84 19.85
N THR A 93 -1.22 -9.00 18.94
CA THR A 93 -1.04 -7.57 19.21
C THR A 93 -2.36 -6.82 19.19
N CYS A 94 -3.31 -7.19 18.32
CA CYS A 94 -4.69 -6.73 18.38
C CYS A 94 -5.35 -7.15 19.71
N LEU A 95 -5.12 -8.38 20.18
CA LEU A 95 -5.65 -8.86 21.45
C LEU A 95 -5.08 -8.04 22.63
N ALA A 96 -3.76 -7.84 22.66
CA ALA A 96 -3.10 -6.99 23.65
C ALA A 96 -3.63 -5.55 23.59
N PHE A 97 -3.81 -5.00 22.38
CA PHE A 97 -4.34 -3.66 22.18
C PHE A 97 -5.79 -3.52 22.67
N THR A 98 -6.64 -4.53 22.47
CA THR A 98 -8.00 -4.53 23.02
C THR A 98 -8.03 -4.62 24.55
N MET A 99 -6.99 -5.20 25.18
CA MET A 99 -6.84 -5.23 26.63
C MET A 99 -6.42 -3.86 27.19
N PHE A 100 -5.66 -3.06 26.43
CA PHE A 100 -5.24 -1.69 26.76
C PHE A 100 -6.13 -0.63 26.10
N ARG A 101 -7.46 -0.84 26.12
CA ARG A 101 -8.44 -0.02 25.39
C ARG A 101 -8.47 1.46 25.77
N ASP A 102 -8.02 1.82 26.97
CA ASP A 102 -8.18 3.17 27.49
C ASP A 102 -7.09 4.17 27.06
N ASP A 103 -5.98 3.73 26.45
CA ASP A 103 -4.84 4.58 26.02
C ASP A 103 -4.64 4.63 24.48
N PHE A 104 -5.74 4.69 23.73
CA PHE A 104 -5.70 4.69 22.26
C PHE A 104 -5.17 6.03 21.69
N ASN A 105 -3.84 6.12 21.47
CA ASN A 105 -3.21 7.25 20.80
C ASN A 105 -2.85 6.91 19.34
N THR A 106 -3.15 7.79 18.37
CA THR A 106 -2.74 7.63 16.95
C THR A 106 -1.24 7.38 16.80
N ARG A 107 -0.42 7.95 17.68
CA ARG A 107 1.04 7.70 17.72
C ARG A 107 1.37 6.24 17.99
N PHE A 108 0.61 5.58 18.87
CA PHE A 108 0.78 4.17 19.20
C PHE A 108 0.48 3.29 17.98
N ALA A 109 -0.59 3.59 17.22
CA ALA A 109 -0.91 2.86 15.99
C ALA A 109 0.20 2.98 14.93
N ILE A 110 0.83 4.15 14.80
CA ILE A 110 1.97 4.35 13.89
C ILE A 110 3.19 3.55 14.37
N LEU A 111 3.55 3.65 15.65
CA LEU A 111 4.64 2.88 16.25
C LEU A 111 4.43 1.37 16.09
N PHE A 112 3.20 0.91 16.28
CA PHE A 112 2.81 -0.47 16.09
C PHE A 112 2.96 -0.94 14.63
N ALA A 113 2.49 -0.14 13.67
CA ALA A 113 2.67 -0.45 12.25
C ALA A 113 4.16 -0.55 11.87
N ILE A 114 5.00 0.34 12.40
CA ILE A 114 6.46 0.31 12.22
C ILE A 114 7.06 -0.94 12.87
N LEU A 115 6.65 -1.30 14.09
CA LEU A 115 7.13 -2.48 14.80
C LEU A 115 6.77 -3.78 14.06
N LEU A 116 5.52 -3.93 13.62
CA LEU A 116 5.10 -5.10 12.82
C LEU A 116 5.89 -5.19 11.53
N PHE A 117 6.10 -4.06 10.86
CA PHE A 117 6.88 -4.02 9.64
C PHE A 117 8.31 -4.51 9.89
N LEU A 118 8.99 -3.95 10.89
CA LEU A 118 10.36 -4.35 11.25
C LEU A 118 10.45 -5.82 11.67
N LYS A 119 9.45 -6.33 12.40
CA LYS A 119 9.35 -7.75 12.80
C LYS A 119 9.19 -8.68 11.59
N CYS A 120 8.39 -8.29 10.60
CA CYS A 120 8.30 -9.01 9.33
C CYS A 120 9.64 -9.02 8.58
N PHE A 121 10.40 -7.93 8.58
CA PHE A 121 11.77 -7.91 8.00
C PHE A 121 12.73 -8.81 8.75
N HIS A 122 12.68 -8.80 10.09
CA HIS A 122 13.53 -9.66 10.91
C HIS A 122 13.30 -11.14 10.60
N TRP A 123 12.04 -11.59 10.59
CA TRP A 123 11.69 -12.97 10.28
C TRP A 123 12.09 -13.39 8.88
N LEU A 124 11.99 -12.47 7.93
CA LEU A 124 12.39 -12.75 6.56
C LEU A 124 13.91 -12.81 6.38
N LEU A 125 14.67 -12.01 7.14
CA LEU A 125 16.13 -12.10 7.19
C LEU A 125 16.60 -13.40 7.85
N GLU A 126 15.92 -13.83 8.91
CA GLU A 126 16.17 -15.10 9.61
C GLU A 126 15.96 -16.29 8.66
N ASP A 127 14.82 -16.35 7.98
CA ASP A 127 14.53 -17.38 6.96
C ASP A 127 15.51 -17.36 5.78
N ARG A 128 16.20 -16.23 5.53
CA ARG A 128 17.26 -16.11 4.50
C ARG A 128 18.65 -16.52 4.98
N VAL A 129 18.91 -16.49 6.29
CA VAL A 129 20.19 -16.91 6.88
C VAL A 129 20.19 -18.42 7.11
N ASP A 130 19.03 -19.00 7.42
CA ASP A 130 18.87 -20.43 7.64
C ASP A 130 18.87 -21.29 6.35
N TYR A 131 18.82 -20.67 5.16
CA TYR A 131 18.78 -21.33 3.84
C TYR A 131 19.77 -20.74 2.82
#